data_AF-A0A9E7FE40-F1
#
_entry.id   AF-A0A9E7FE40-F1
#
_cell.length_a   1.000
_cell.length_b   1.000
_cell.length_c   1.000
_cell.angle_alpha   90.00
_cell.angle_beta   90.00
_cell.angle_gamma   90.00
#
_symmetry.space_group_name_H-M   'P 1'
#
loop_
_entity.id
_entity.type
_entity.pdbx_description
1 polymer ?
#
loop_
_entity_poly.entity_id
_entity_poly.type
_entity_poly.pdbx_seq_one_letter_code
_entity_poly.pdbx_strand_id
1 'polypeptide(L)'
;MYVTRPLSTFKKAAGGAHQPPPEGPGSGYLLLQDEELQPASTCCWGACKCDPDRIQQLPFPQNKFLTISYSEQHGETTATYSTAALFIPVPSQPLSSNRYYVIIAKGKDKGKAYTCSKEEDMISCCLCQCINDVKPKEFDHRDIYQQMEIVTYKGRFTARPVAPDGIPPSILRKEYWSLHQVEHEQYALGAAAGLDEALRARLPELHAAGVVVGRWYTPFVFVKEEMGLRDQVKNAAFYEVSLEQFWEEVYACENRHGAEKVAEVKAVVSGEAAFLDGKEAKRYDTHDVDGLVWFKPLDSEGGAVKLSYPVWERMNWEQSRRGWTGDEEQKVEKMVEYGGEGGWKSLRCYVLVERFAVRRMDGSLVLIVDFRQCHKDKCIWE
;
A
#
# COMPACT_ATOMS: atom_id res chain seq x y z
N MET A 1 -1.80 -1.66 3.14
CA MET A 1 -2.21 -1.92 1.74
C MET A 1 -3.60 -1.36 1.49
N TYR A 2 -3.91 -0.95 0.27
CA TYR A 2 -5.17 -0.28 -0.02
C TYR A 2 -6.01 -1.01 -1.06
N VAL A 3 -7.32 -1.11 -0.81
CA VAL A 3 -8.30 -1.52 -1.81
C VAL A 3 -8.80 -0.29 -2.56
N THR A 4 -9.12 -0.43 -3.84
CA THR A 4 -9.67 0.68 -4.62
C THR A 4 -11.18 0.63 -4.69
N ARG A 5 -11.83 1.80 -4.66
CA ARG A 5 -13.26 1.93 -4.88
C ARG A 5 -13.56 3.18 -5.72
N PRO A 6 -14.63 3.17 -6.53
CA PRO A 6 -15.09 4.38 -7.19
C PRO A 6 -15.49 5.45 -6.17
N LEU A 7 -15.11 6.71 -6.42
CA LEU A 7 -15.44 7.83 -5.54
C LEU A 7 -16.96 8.09 -5.49
N SER A 8 -17.67 7.84 -6.59
CA SER A 8 -19.13 7.96 -6.70
C SER A 8 -19.88 7.18 -5.61
N THR A 9 -19.42 5.95 -5.33
CA THR A 9 -19.99 5.06 -4.32
C THR A 9 -20.07 5.72 -2.95
N PHE A 10 -19.03 6.47 -2.57
CA PHE A 10 -18.94 7.11 -1.24
C PHE A 10 -19.68 8.44 -1.17
N LYS A 11 -19.84 9.14 -2.29
CA LYS A 11 -20.60 10.40 -2.34
C LYS A 11 -22.11 10.20 -2.40
N LYS A 12 -22.57 9.08 -2.98
CA LYS A 12 -24.00 8.78 -3.13
C LYS A 12 -24.59 8.01 -1.96
N ALA A 13 -23.81 7.12 -1.34
CA ALA A 13 -24.30 6.31 -0.23
C ALA A 13 -24.44 7.15 1.04
N ALA A 14 -25.64 7.22 1.60
CA ALA A 14 -25.84 7.75 2.95
C ALA A 14 -24.99 6.94 3.93
N GLY A 15 -24.00 7.58 4.54
CA GLY A 15 -23.06 6.91 5.44
C GLY A 15 -21.88 6.19 4.77
N GLY A 16 -21.68 6.30 3.46
CA GLY A 16 -20.57 5.64 2.76
C GLY A 16 -19.20 5.92 3.38
N ALA A 17 -18.94 7.18 3.76
CA ALA A 17 -17.69 7.57 4.42
C ALA A 17 -17.50 6.95 5.81
N HIS A 18 -18.58 6.54 6.49
CA HIS A 18 -18.54 5.93 7.82
C HIS A 18 -18.30 4.42 7.77
N GLN A 19 -18.13 3.83 6.58
CA GLN A 19 -17.75 2.42 6.46
C GLN A 19 -16.43 2.17 7.21
N PRO A 20 -16.33 1.04 7.94
CA PRO A 20 -15.09 0.66 8.58
C PRO A 20 -13.99 0.50 7.52
N PRO A 21 -12.71 0.67 7.88
CA PRO A 21 -11.61 0.35 6.98
C PRO A 21 -11.69 -1.13 6.52
N PRO A 22 -11.05 -1.48 5.40
CA PRO A 22 -10.98 -2.87 4.97
C PRO A 22 -10.32 -3.74 6.05
N GLU A 23 -10.63 -5.03 6.05
CA GLU A 23 -10.16 -5.95 7.08
C GLU A 23 -8.62 -5.99 7.18
N GLY A 24 -8.13 -6.20 8.40
CA GLY A 24 -6.73 -6.39 8.76
C GLY A 24 -5.92 -5.10 8.96
N PRO A 25 -4.73 -5.23 9.58
CA PRO A 25 -3.91 -4.10 9.95
C PRO A 25 -3.31 -3.41 8.72
N GLY A 26 -3.04 -2.11 8.84
CA GLY A 26 -2.47 -1.31 7.76
C GLY A 26 -3.34 -1.20 6.49
N SER A 27 -4.61 -1.61 6.56
CA SER A 27 -5.56 -1.61 5.45
C SER A 27 -6.22 -0.24 5.24
N GLY A 28 -6.49 0.16 4.00
CA GLY A 28 -7.17 1.43 3.70
C GLY A 28 -7.89 1.45 2.37
N TYR A 29 -8.59 2.54 2.08
CA TYR A 29 -9.24 2.76 0.78
C TYR A 29 -8.46 3.79 -0.06
N LEU A 30 -8.31 3.52 -1.36
CA LEU A 30 -8.00 4.55 -2.35
C LEU A 30 -9.24 4.78 -3.21
N LEU A 31 -9.70 6.02 -3.28
CA LEU A 31 -10.87 6.40 -4.03
C LEU A 31 -10.46 6.90 -5.41
N LEU A 32 -11.02 6.27 -6.44
CA LEU A 32 -10.71 6.59 -7.83
C LEU A 32 -11.79 7.53 -8.33
N GLN A 33 -11.39 8.68 -8.88
CA GLN A 33 -12.30 9.54 -9.63
C GLN A 33 -12.81 8.74 -10.85
N ASP A 34 -14.11 8.46 -10.86
CA ASP A 34 -14.81 7.79 -11.95
C ASP A 34 -15.52 8.79 -12.87
N GLU A 35 -15.92 8.33 -14.05
CA GLU A 35 -16.61 9.15 -15.06
C GLU A 35 -17.98 9.66 -14.58
N GLU A 36 -18.60 8.96 -13.63
CA GLU A 36 -19.93 9.29 -13.12
C GLU A 36 -19.95 10.56 -12.27
N LEU A 37 -18.81 10.93 -11.69
CA LEU A 37 -18.59 12.18 -10.97
C LEU A 37 -17.88 13.26 -11.79
N GLN A 38 -17.65 13.06 -13.10
CA GLN A 38 -17.22 14.16 -13.96
C GLN A 38 -18.30 15.25 -13.90
N PRO A 39 -17.99 16.48 -13.46
CA PRO A 39 -19.01 17.47 -13.24
C PRO A 39 -19.67 17.84 -14.58
N ALA A 40 -21.01 17.82 -14.60
CA ALA A 40 -21.73 18.75 -15.45
C ALA A 40 -21.17 20.15 -15.10
N SER A 41 -20.67 20.88 -16.09
CA SER A 41 -19.92 22.14 -15.96
C SER A 41 -20.73 23.32 -15.41
N THR A 42 -21.78 23.05 -14.64
CA THR A 42 -22.81 24.00 -14.23
C THR A 42 -23.19 23.85 -12.75
N CYS A 43 -23.10 24.94 -11.99
CA CYS A 43 -23.64 25.10 -10.63
C CYS A 43 -24.87 26.00 -10.68
N CYS A 44 -25.54 26.15 -9.52
CA CYS A 44 -26.63 27.10 -9.35
C CYS A 44 -27.76 26.85 -10.36
N TRP A 45 -28.21 25.60 -10.49
CA TRP A 45 -29.29 25.23 -11.42
C TRP A 45 -29.01 25.59 -12.89
N GLY A 46 -27.75 25.53 -13.32
CA GLY A 46 -27.35 25.86 -14.70
C GLY A 46 -26.93 27.30 -14.93
N ALA A 47 -27.03 28.17 -13.92
CA ALA A 47 -26.78 29.60 -14.07
C ALA A 47 -25.30 30.02 -14.04
N CYS A 48 -24.42 29.18 -13.48
CA CYS A 48 -22.99 29.51 -13.35
C CYS A 48 -22.13 28.37 -13.90
N LYS A 49 -21.10 28.71 -14.68
CA LYS A 49 -20.02 27.75 -14.95
C LYS A 49 -19.25 27.52 -13.66
N CYS A 50 -19.28 26.31 -13.13
CA CYS A 50 -18.30 25.97 -12.08
C CYS A 50 -16.96 25.71 -12.74
N ASP A 51 -15.89 26.01 -12.02
CA ASP A 51 -14.59 25.42 -12.32
C ASP A 51 -14.72 23.89 -12.20
N PRO A 52 -14.60 23.14 -13.31
CA PRO A 52 -14.77 21.69 -13.32
C PRO A 52 -13.66 20.97 -12.55
N ASP A 53 -12.50 21.60 -12.39
CA ASP A 53 -11.35 21.02 -11.70
C ASP A 53 -11.40 21.25 -10.19
N ARG A 54 -12.29 22.13 -9.73
CA ARG A 54 -12.41 22.47 -8.30
C ARG A 54 -13.06 21.34 -7.50
N ILE A 55 -12.32 20.81 -6.54
CA ILE A 55 -12.82 19.87 -5.53
C ILE A 55 -13.49 20.65 -4.41
N GLN A 56 -14.73 20.30 -4.10
CA GLN A 56 -15.53 20.98 -3.07
C GLN A 56 -15.98 20.05 -1.94
N GLN A 57 -15.70 18.75 -2.01
CA GLN A 57 -16.21 17.76 -1.07
C GLN A 57 -15.16 16.71 -0.75
N LEU A 58 -15.21 16.25 0.50
CA LEU A 58 -14.52 15.05 0.97
C LEU A 58 -15.38 13.81 0.65
N PRO A 59 -14.77 12.61 0.60
CA PRO A 59 -13.32 12.35 0.57
C PRO A 59 -12.68 12.75 -0.78
N PHE A 60 -11.35 12.85 -0.81
CA PHE A 60 -10.60 13.23 -2.01
C PHE A 60 -10.35 12.03 -2.95
N PRO A 61 -10.17 12.25 -4.26
CA PRO A 61 -9.65 11.22 -5.16
C PRO A 61 -8.14 11.01 -4.95
N GLN A 62 -7.67 9.76 -5.06
CA GLN A 62 -6.25 9.39 -4.89
C GLN A 62 -5.52 9.09 -6.20
N ASN A 63 -6.24 8.98 -7.32
CA ASN A 63 -5.64 8.78 -8.66
C ASN A 63 -5.22 10.08 -9.36
N LYS A 64 -5.21 11.22 -8.65
CA LYS A 64 -4.84 12.54 -9.19
C LYS A 64 -3.98 13.31 -8.19
N PHE A 65 -3.09 14.17 -8.71
CA PHE A 65 -2.51 15.22 -7.88
C PHE A 65 -3.50 16.36 -7.68
N LEU A 66 -3.45 16.97 -6.51
CA LEU A 66 -4.32 18.06 -6.12
C LEU A 66 -3.51 19.31 -5.82
N THR A 67 -3.93 20.44 -6.37
CA THR A 67 -3.34 21.75 -6.11
C THR A 67 -4.09 22.44 -5.00
N ILE A 68 -3.41 22.65 -3.89
CA ILE A 68 -3.84 23.48 -2.77
C ILE A 68 -3.57 24.92 -3.16
N SER A 69 -4.54 25.81 -2.94
CA SER A 69 -4.40 27.23 -3.29
C SER A 69 -5.11 28.13 -2.27
N TYR A 70 -4.46 29.23 -1.89
CA TYR A 70 -5.09 30.30 -1.11
C TYR A 70 -4.52 31.65 -1.54
N SER A 71 -5.29 32.71 -1.30
CA SER A 71 -4.87 34.08 -1.60
C SER A 71 -4.90 34.94 -0.35
N GLU A 72 -3.93 35.84 -0.23
CA GLU A 72 -3.84 36.83 0.84
C GLU A 72 -3.86 38.23 0.23
N GLN A 73 -4.60 39.13 0.87
CA GLN A 73 -4.59 40.54 0.53
C GLN A 73 -3.55 41.27 1.37
N HIS A 74 -2.62 41.93 0.69
CA HIS A 74 -1.56 42.76 1.24
C HIS A 74 -1.77 44.18 0.70
N GLY A 75 -2.62 44.95 1.39
CA GLY A 75 -3.06 46.27 0.94
C GLY A 75 -3.83 46.17 -0.38
N GLU A 76 -3.33 46.79 -1.44
CA GLU A 76 -3.92 46.74 -2.79
C GLU A 76 -3.48 45.51 -3.60
N THR A 77 -2.51 44.74 -3.12
CA THR A 77 -1.97 43.57 -3.84
C THR A 77 -2.58 42.28 -3.30
N THR A 78 -2.91 41.34 -4.18
CA THR A 78 -3.34 39.99 -3.79
C THR A 78 -2.25 39.00 -4.16
N ALA A 79 -1.65 38.34 -3.17
CA ALA A 79 -0.69 37.27 -3.38
C ALA A 79 -1.43 35.93 -3.37
N THR A 80 -1.20 35.08 -4.37
CA THR A 80 -1.77 33.73 -4.42
C THR A 80 -0.67 32.70 -4.27
N TYR A 81 -0.85 31.80 -3.32
CA TYR A 81 0.06 30.71 -3.00
C TYR A 81 -0.56 29.40 -3.45
N SER A 82 0.23 28.55 -4.09
CA SER A 82 -0.23 27.22 -4.50
C SER A 82 0.86 26.16 -4.38
N THR A 83 0.45 24.93 -4.10
CA THR A 83 1.32 23.75 -4.09
C THR A 83 0.57 22.53 -4.57
N ALA A 84 1.25 21.64 -5.29
CA ALA A 84 0.69 20.35 -5.69
C ALA A 84 1.06 19.30 -4.64
N ALA A 85 0.07 18.51 -4.22
CA ALA A 85 0.24 17.47 -3.23
C ALA A 85 -0.57 16.21 -3.56
N LEU A 86 -0.11 15.08 -3.03
CA LEU A 86 -0.84 13.83 -2.95
C LEU A 86 -1.43 13.69 -1.55
N PHE A 87 -2.73 13.42 -1.47
CA PHE A 87 -3.44 13.18 -0.21
C PHE A 87 -3.64 11.68 -0.04
N ILE A 88 -2.83 11.06 0.81
CA ILE A 88 -2.87 9.63 1.10
C ILE A 88 -3.72 9.42 2.36
N PRO A 89 -4.88 8.75 2.29
CA PRO A 89 -5.67 8.42 3.47
C PRO A 89 -4.84 7.64 4.49
N VAL A 90 -4.94 7.98 5.77
CA VAL A 90 -4.25 7.24 6.83
C VAL A 90 -4.83 5.81 6.90
N PRO A 91 -4.01 4.75 6.87
CA PRO A 91 -4.50 3.38 6.94
C PRO A 91 -5.12 3.08 8.32
N SER A 92 -5.93 2.03 8.38
CA SER A 92 -6.67 1.60 9.57
C SER A 92 -7.66 2.65 10.13
N GLN A 93 -8.01 3.65 9.33
CA GLN A 93 -8.99 4.69 9.69
C GLN A 93 -10.18 4.66 8.71
N PRO A 94 -11.41 4.93 9.18
CA PRO A 94 -12.53 5.13 8.28
C PRO A 94 -12.34 6.42 7.47
N LEU A 95 -12.93 6.49 6.27
CA LEU A 95 -12.81 7.67 5.41
C LEU A 95 -13.44 8.92 6.05
N SER A 96 -14.45 8.76 6.92
CA SER A 96 -15.08 9.82 7.70
C SER A 96 -14.14 10.51 8.69
N SER A 97 -13.00 9.88 9.02
CA SER A 97 -11.97 10.54 9.84
C SER A 97 -11.34 11.73 9.12
N ASN A 98 -11.42 11.77 7.78
CA ASN A 98 -10.78 12.77 6.93
C ASN A 98 -9.29 12.97 7.23
N ARG A 99 -8.61 11.91 7.69
CA ARG A 99 -7.18 11.94 8.01
C ARG A 99 -6.34 11.55 6.81
N TYR A 100 -5.36 12.38 6.48
CA TYR A 100 -4.46 12.18 5.37
C TYR A 100 -3.01 12.47 5.77
N TYR A 101 -2.09 11.75 5.14
CA TYR A 101 -0.74 12.24 4.93
C TYR A 101 -0.72 13.13 3.69
N VAL A 102 -0.12 14.32 3.79
CA VAL A 102 -0.03 15.26 2.67
C VAL A 102 1.39 15.27 2.14
N ILE A 103 1.58 14.71 0.95
CA ILE A 103 2.90 14.48 0.34
C ILE A 103 3.12 15.48 -0.80
N ILE A 104 4.28 16.12 -0.82
CA ILE A 104 4.59 17.15 -1.82
C ILE A 104 4.82 16.52 -3.18
N ALA A 105 4.08 16.98 -4.19
CA ALA A 105 4.15 16.43 -5.55
C ALA A 105 5.14 17.15 -6.47
N LYS A 106 5.47 18.42 -6.19
CA LYS A 106 6.30 19.27 -7.06
C LYS A 106 7.33 20.09 -6.26
N GLY A 107 8.38 20.55 -6.93
CA GLY A 107 9.39 21.43 -6.34
C GLY A 107 10.52 20.70 -5.60
N LYS A 108 11.23 21.44 -4.74
CA LYS A 108 12.48 20.97 -4.13
C LYS A 108 12.28 19.80 -3.17
N ASP A 109 11.19 19.81 -2.43
CA ASP A 109 10.85 18.81 -1.41
C ASP A 109 9.87 17.75 -1.93
N LYS A 110 9.77 17.58 -3.26
CA LYS A 110 8.96 16.53 -3.89
C LYS A 110 9.26 15.15 -3.28
N GLY A 111 8.20 14.45 -2.87
CA GLY A 111 8.22 13.15 -2.22
C GLY A 111 8.24 13.19 -0.69
N LYS A 112 8.46 14.35 -0.09
CA LYS A 112 8.43 14.52 1.38
C LYS A 112 7.02 14.77 1.89
N ALA A 113 6.79 14.41 3.15
CA ALA A 113 5.55 14.69 3.86
C ALA A 113 5.60 16.09 4.49
N TYR A 114 4.48 16.78 4.46
CA TYR A 114 4.26 17.92 5.34
C TYR A 114 4.21 17.43 6.79
N THR A 115 4.86 18.17 7.68
CA THR A 115 4.96 17.84 9.11
C THR A 115 4.50 19.04 9.92
N CYS A 116 3.63 18.81 10.90
CA CYS A 116 3.23 19.83 11.85
C CYS A 116 4.44 20.27 12.70
N SER A 117 4.52 21.58 12.96
CA SER A 117 5.45 22.15 13.93
C SER A 117 4.87 22.04 15.33
N LYS A 118 5.67 22.34 16.35
CA LYS A 118 5.23 22.46 17.74
C LYS A 118 5.46 23.87 18.26
N GLU A 119 4.98 24.15 19.47
CA GLU A 119 5.26 25.42 20.14
C GLU A 119 6.77 25.67 20.32
N GLU A 120 7.56 24.62 20.58
CA GLU A 120 9.03 24.71 20.67
C GLU A 120 9.72 25.13 19.37
N ASP A 121 9.06 24.95 18.22
CA ASP A 121 9.55 25.40 16.90
C ASP A 121 9.17 26.87 16.61
N MET A 122 8.38 27.51 17.47
CA MET A 122 8.03 28.92 17.32
C MET A 122 9.23 29.81 17.64
N ILE A 123 9.47 30.80 16.77
CA ILE A 123 10.50 31.81 17.00
C ILE A 123 9.82 33.11 17.39
N SER A 124 10.28 33.72 18.50
CA SER A 124 9.88 35.09 18.82
C SER A 124 10.50 36.04 17.79
N CYS A 125 9.69 36.77 17.03
CA CYS A 125 10.19 37.78 16.09
C CYS A 125 9.41 39.08 16.27
N CYS A 126 10.09 40.15 16.69
CA CYS A 126 9.61 41.55 16.67
C CYS A 126 8.15 41.76 17.13
N LEU A 127 7.91 41.68 18.45
CA LEU A 127 6.58 41.90 19.10
C LEU A 127 5.45 40.95 18.64
N CYS A 128 5.74 39.95 17.80
CA CYS A 128 4.79 38.91 17.39
C CYS A 128 5.40 37.50 17.52
N GLN A 129 4.54 36.49 17.71
CA GLN A 129 4.93 35.10 17.63
C GLN A 129 4.87 34.67 16.16
N CYS A 130 6.03 34.37 15.57
CA CYS A 130 6.14 33.88 14.21
C CYS A 130 6.46 32.39 14.23
N ILE A 131 5.59 31.58 13.60
CA ILE A 131 5.83 30.14 13.48
C ILE A 131 6.82 29.93 12.34
N ASN A 132 8.02 29.46 12.66
CA ASN A 132 8.96 29.00 11.64
C ASN A 132 8.63 27.54 11.32
N ASP A 133 7.78 27.33 10.32
CA ASP A 133 7.27 26.00 10.01
C ASP A 133 8.43 25.00 9.78
N VAL A 134 8.34 23.85 10.44
CA VAL A 134 9.24 22.72 10.22
C VAL A 134 9.23 22.36 8.74
N LYS A 135 10.44 22.24 8.17
CA LYS A 135 10.59 21.86 6.76
C LYS A 135 10.03 20.45 6.53
N PRO A 136 9.45 20.17 5.35
CA PRO A 136 8.96 18.84 5.01
C PRO A 136 10.02 17.76 5.24
N LYS A 137 9.59 16.63 5.82
CA LYS A 137 10.47 15.51 6.22
C LYS A 137 10.19 14.27 5.38
N GLU A 138 11.10 13.31 5.43
CA GLU A 138 10.80 11.99 4.88
C GLU A 138 9.59 11.38 5.61
N PHE A 139 8.81 10.60 4.87
CA PHE A 139 7.63 9.96 5.40
C PHE A 139 8.00 8.95 6.50
N ASP A 140 7.31 9.06 7.64
CA ASP A 140 7.29 8.05 8.71
C ASP A 140 5.83 7.82 9.12
N HIS A 141 5.34 6.61 8.91
CA HIS A 141 3.97 6.23 9.24
C HIS A 141 3.65 6.34 10.75
N ARG A 142 4.67 6.28 11.61
CA ARG A 142 4.57 6.39 13.08
C ARG A 142 4.49 7.84 13.54
N ASP A 143 4.88 8.80 12.71
CA ASP A 143 4.93 10.21 13.05
C ASP A 143 3.52 10.83 12.96
N ILE A 144 2.88 10.98 14.11
CA ILE A 144 1.55 11.60 14.24
C ILE A 144 1.53 13.06 13.76
N TYR A 145 2.67 13.77 13.75
CA TYR A 145 2.74 15.14 13.24
C TYR A 145 2.69 15.21 11.71
N GLN A 146 2.86 14.09 11.01
CA GLN A 146 2.64 14.01 9.56
C GLN A 146 1.16 13.74 9.19
N GLN A 147 0.29 13.46 10.17
CA GLN A 147 -1.13 13.22 9.96
C GLN A 147 -1.94 14.49 10.15
N MET A 148 -2.85 14.75 9.20
CA MET A 148 -3.73 15.92 9.24
C MET A 148 -5.17 15.51 8.99
N GLU A 149 -6.07 16.02 9.82
CA GLU A 149 -7.51 15.99 9.57
C GLU A 149 -7.88 17.16 8.67
N ILE A 150 -8.60 16.87 7.58
CA ILE A 150 -9.08 17.92 6.66
C ILE A 150 -10.55 18.18 6.96
N VAL A 151 -10.85 19.43 7.30
CA VAL A 151 -12.22 19.90 7.55
C VAL A 151 -12.69 20.68 6.33
N THR A 152 -13.96 20.51 5.95
CA THR A 152 -14.57 21.24 4.84
C THR A 152 -15.63 22.22 5.33
N TYR A 153 -15.65 23.41 4.73
CA TYR A 153 -16.70 24.42 4.94
C TYR A 153 -17.01 25.13 3.62
N LYS A 154 -18.27 25.07 3.19
CA LYS A 154 -18.77 25.70 1.94
C LYS A 154 -17.87 25.45 0.71
N GLY A 155 -17.37 24.22 0.55
CA GLY A 155 -16.52 23.83 -0.58
C GLY A 155 -15.10 24.39 -0.55
N ARG A 156 -14.62 24.74 0.64
CA ARG A 156 -13.23 25.09 0.96
C ARG A 156 -12.75 24.25 2.14
N PHE A 157 -11.46 24.25 2.41
CA PHE A 157 -10.87 23.34 3.38
C PHE A 157 -9.91 24.03 4.33
N THR A 158 -9.71 23.40 5.49
CA THR A 158 -8.73 23.77 6.50
C THR A 158 -8.12 22.48 7.05
N ALA A 159 -6.80 22.43 7.23
CA ALA A 159 -6.16 21.29 7.88
C ALA A 159 -6.06 21.52 9.39
N ARG A 160 -6.34 20.47 10.15
CA ARG A 160 -6.11 20.39 11.60
C ARG A 160 -5.06 19.32 11.87
N PRO A 161 -4.16 19.57 12.84
CA PRO A 161 -3.18 18.58 13.25
C PRO A 161 -3.90 17.43 13.96
N VAL A 162 -3.47 16.19 13.72
CA VAL A 162 -3.93 15.05 14.54
C VAL A 162 -3.17 15.01 15.87
N ALA A 163 -1.92 15.46 15.87
CA ALA A 163 -1.13 15.66 17.08
C ALA A 163 -1.75 16.77 17.96
N PRO A 164 -1.99 16.55 19.27
CA PRO A 164 -2.67 17.53 20.14
C PRO A 164 -1.97 18.89 20.24
N ASP A 165 -0.64 18.91 20.18
CA ASP A 165 0.25 20.07 20.24
C ASP A 165 0.81 20.46 18.86
N GLY A 166 0.30 19.83 17.80
CA GLY A 166 0.74 20.09 16.44
C GLY A 166 0.25 21.45 15.92
N ILE A 167 1.01 22.04 15.03
CA ILE A 167 0.67 23.27 14.31
C ILE A 167 0.89 22.98 12.83
N PRO A 168 -0.15 22.92 12.00
CA PRO A 168 0.03 22.59 10.58
C PRO A 168 0.94 23.61 9.88
N PRO A 169 1.66 23.21 8.83
CA PRO A 169 2.42 24.13 7.99
C PRO A 169 1.52 25.25 7.44
N SER A 170 2.07 26.44 7.26
CA SER A 170 1.36 27.64 6.78
C SER A 170 0.39 27.37 5.63
N ILE A 171 0.83 26.67 4.58
CA ILE A 171 0.02 26.32 3.40
C ILE A 171 -1.23 25.48 3.72
N LEU A 172 -1.23 24.74 4.82
CA LEU A 172 -2.33 23.88 5.29
C LEU A 172 -3.11 24.48 6.47
N ARG A 173 -2.45 25.30 7.29
CA ARG A 173 -3.01 25.99 8.46
C ARG A 173 -3.93 27.15 8.08
N LYS A 174 -3.71 27.78 6.93
CA LYS A 174 -4.58 28.86 6.45
C LYS A 174 -6.01 28.34 6.32
N GLU A 175 -6.97 29.11 6.80
CA GLU A 175 -8.36 28.70 6.71
C GLU A 175 -8.90 28.88 5.29
N TYR A 176 -9.78 27.98 4.89
CA TYR A 176 -10.56 28.09 3.66
C TYR A 176 -9.73 28.11 2.36
N TRP A 177 -8.65 27.32 2.29
CA TRP A 177 -7.97 27.08 1.02
C TRP A 177 -8.87 26.28 0.06
N SER A 178 -8.61 26.46 -1.24
CA SER A 178 -9.31 25.78 -2.33
C SER A 178 -8.43 24.68 -2.90
N LEU A 179 -9.07 23.60 -3.37
CA LEU A 179 -8.41 22.43 -3.91
C LEU A 179 -8.85 22.23 -5.36
N HIS A 180 -7.89 22.06 -6.25
CA HIS A 180 -8.13 21.86 -7.68
C HIS A 180 -7.43 20.57 -8.13
N GLN A 181 -8.01 19.87 -9.10
CA GLN A 181 -7.36 18.75 -9.76
C GLN A 181 -6.26 19.29 -10.68
N VAL A 182 -5.10 18.64 -10.70
CA VAL A 182 -4.08 18.94 -11.70
C VAL A 182 -4.47 18.27 -13.02
N GLU A 183 -4.64 19.07 -14.08
CA GLU A 183 -4.90 18.54 -15.42
C GLU A 183 -3.77 17.60 -15.87
N HIS A 184 -4.12 16.52 -16.57
CA HIS A 184 -3.22 15.57 -17.23
C HIS A 184 -2.23 14.77 -16.35
N GLU A 185 -2.18 14.97 -15.03
CA GLU A 185 -1.38 14.13 -14.11
C GLU A 185 -2.27 13.13 -13.36
N GLN A 186 -2.61 12.02 -14.03
CA GLN A 186 -3.43 10.94 -13.48
C GLN A 186 -2.63 9.64 -13.39
N TYR A 187 -2.88 8.88 -12.33
CA TYR A 187 -2.37 7.52 -12.20
C TYR A 187 -3.40 6.54 -12.72
N ALA A 188 -2.96 5.63 -13.61
CA ALA A 188 -3.76 4.52 -14.09
C ALA A 188 -3.90 3.44 -12.99
N LEU A 189 -4.63 3.76 -11.92
CA LEU A 189 -4.98 2.81 -10.88
C LEU A 189 -6.21 2.00 -11.32
N GLY A 190 -6.09 0.68 -11.26
CA GLY A 190 -7.15 -0.26 -11.61
C GLY A 190 -8.07 -0.62 -10.45
N ALA A 191 -9.01 -1.52 -10.72
CA ALA A 191 -9.83 -2.14 -9.69
C ALA A 191 -9.00 -3.14 -8.87
N ALA A 192 -8.99 -2.95 -7.55
CA ALA A 192 -8.31 -3.79 -6.57
C ALA A 192 -9.29 -4.03 -5.42
N ALA A 193 -10.01 -5.15 -5.47
CA ALA A 193 -11.08 -5.45 -4.52
C ALA A 193 -10.56 -5.82 -3.12
N GLY A 194 -9.28 -6.19 -3.02
CA GLY A 194 -8.67 -6.83 -1.87
C GLY A 194 -8.50 -8.33 -2.10
N LEU A 195 -8.63 -9.11 -1.03
CA LEU A 195 -8.57 -10.57 -1.09
C LEU A 195 -9.92 -11.14 -1.55
N ASP A 196 -9.87 -12.11 -2.46
CA ASP A 196 -11.00 -12.99 -2.79
C ASP A 196 -10.88 -14.27 -1.95
N GLU A 197 -11.66 -14.36 -0.86
CA GLU A 197 -11.59 -15.49 0.06
C GLU A 197 -12.10 -16.79 -0.57
N ALA A 198 -13.11 -16.71 -1.44
CA ALA A 198 -13.68 -17.86 -2.11
C ALA A 198 -12.69 -18.45 -3.11
N LEU A 199 -12.01 -17.60 -3.89
CA LEU A 199 -10.97 -18.03 -4.81
C LEU A 199 -9.76 -18.60 -4.06
N ARG A 200 -9.29 -17.92 -2.99
CA ARG A 200 -8.19 -18.40 -2.15
C ARG A 200 -8.48 -19.74 -1.47
N ALA A 201 -9.75 -20.02 -1.15
CA ALA A 201 -10.17 -21.28 -0.51
C ALA A 201 -10.22 -22.47 -1.48
N ARG A 202 -10.44 -22.23 -2.78
CA ARG A 202 -10.54 -23.30 -3.79
C ARG A 202 -9.21 -24.02 -4.06
N LEU A 203 -8.09 -23.33 -3.79
CA LEU A 203 -6.73 -23.76 -4.11
C LEU A 203 -6.49 -23.92 -5.63
N PRO A 204 -5.26 -23.71 -6.11
CA PRO A 204 -4.94 -23.90 -7.52
C PRO A 204 -4.91 -25.40 -7.89
N GLU A 205 -5.09 -25.68 -9.18
CA GLU A 205 -4.84 -27.02 -9.74
C GLU A 205 -3.34 -27.35 -9.65
N LEU A 206 -3.03 -28.61 -9.36
CA LEU A 206 -1.66 -29.11 -9.32
C LEU A 206 -1.12 -29.02 -10.76
N HIS A 207 -0.01 -28.31 -11.00
CA HIS A 207 0.58 -27.99 -12.31
C HIS A 207 -0.03 -26.83 -13.12
N ALA A 208 -1.07 -26.14 -12.63
CA ALA A 208 -1.52 -24.91 -13.25
C ALA A 208 -0.55 -23.74 -12.95
N ALA A 209 -0.60 -22.71 -13.80
CA ALA A 209 0.06 -21.44 -13.51
C ALA A 209 -0.53 -20.80 -12.23
N GLY A 210 0.26 -19.93 -11.59
CA GLY A 210 -0.16 -19.24 -10.37
C GLY A 210 -1.45 -18.45 -10.55
N VAL A 211 -2.34 -18.54 -9.56
CA VAL A 211 -3.64 -17.87 -9.55
C VAL A 211 -3.58 -16.65 -8.64
N VAL A 212 -3.91 -15.46 -9.15
CA VAL A 212 -4.00 -14.25 -8.33
C VAL A 212 -5.30 -14.28 -7.53
N VAL A 213 -5.19 -14.36 -6.20
CA VAL A 213 -6.32 -14.43 -5.27
C VAL A 213 -6.54 -13.15 -4.47
N GLY A 214 -5.63 -12.18 -4.58
CA GLY A 214 -5.79 -10.87 -3.97
C GLY A 214 -5.05 -9.79 -4.72
N ARG A 215 -5.60 -8.58 -4.74
CA ARG A 215 -4.98 -7.39 -5.32
C ARG A 215 -5.23 -6.16 -4.46
N TRP A 216 -4.17 -5.38 -4.26
CA TRP A 216 -4.15 -4.10 -3.57
C TRP A 216 -3.21 -3.13 -4.28
N TYR A 217 -3.31 -1.86 -3.91
CA TYR A 217 -2.26 -0.87 -4.20
C TYR A 217 -1.59 -0.41 -2.91
N THR A 218 -0.36 0.06 -3.03
CA THR A 218 0.32 0.79 -1.96
C THR A 218 0.98 2.05 -2.50
N PRO A 219 0.74 3.23 -1.88
CA PRO A 219 1.47 4.44 -2.22
C PRO A 219 2.98 4.28 -2.00
N PHE A 220 3.77 4.98 -2.80
CA PHE A 220 5.23 4.89 -2.78
C PHE A 220 5.85 5.21 -1.42
N VAL A 221 5.21 6.03 -0.60
CA VAL A 221 5.73 6.37 0.73
C VAL A 221 5.91 5.13 1.62
N PHE A 222 5.19 4.04 1.35
CA PHE A 222 5.29 2.78 2.08
C PHE A 222 6.25 1.75 1.45
N VAL A 223 6.85 2.05 0.29
CA VAL A 223 7.81 1.20 -0.41
C VAL A 223 9.03 2.05 -0.73
N LYS A 224 10.16 1.86 -0.06
CA LYS A 224 11.38 2.65 -0.34
C LYS A 224 12.33 1.82 -1.21
N GLU A 225 12.54 2.30 -2.43
CA GLU A 225 13.57 1.78 -3.33
C GLU A 225 14.87 2.59 -3.16
N GLU A 226 15.97 2.13 -3.77
CA GLU A 226 17.25 2.85 -3.74
C GLU A 226 17.24 4.15 -4.57
N MET A 227 16.28 4.29 -5.49
CA MET A 227 16.16 5.50 -6.31
C MET A 227 15.77 6.74 -5.50
N GLY A 228 16.14 7.93 -5.98
CA GLY A 228 15.80 9.19 -5.32
C GLY A 228 14.29 9.42 -5.25
N LEU A 229 13.80 9.97 -4.13
CA LEU A 229 12.36 10.23 -3.89
C LEU A 229 11.66 10.98 -5.03
N ARG A 230 12.35 11.94 -5.68
CA ARG A 230 11.76 12.71 -6.78
C ARG A 230 11.48 11.86 -8.01
N ASP A 231 12.36 10.91 -8.30
CA ASP A 231 12.23 9.97 -9.41
C ASP A 231 11.20 8.90 -9.07
N GLN A 232 11.18 8.45 -7.82
CA GLN A 232 10.18 7.51 -7.35
C GLN A 232 8.76 8.07 -7.45
N VAL A 233 8.50 9.30 -7.00
CA VAL A 233 7.19 9.95 -7.17
C VAL A 233 6.83 10.11 -8.65
N LYS A 234 7.83 10.29 -9.53
CA LYS A 234 7.58 10.47 -10.97
C LYS A 234 7.24 9.15 -11.65
N ASN A 235 7.94 8.08 -11.32
CA ASN A 235 7.91 6.82 -12.08
C ASN A 235 7.12 5.72 -11.37
N ALA A 236 6.96 5.80 -10.05
CA ALA A 236 6.42 4.74 -9.20
C ALA A 236 5.67 5.31 -7.97
N ALA A 237 4.75 6.26 -8.19
CA ALA A 237 3.96 6.84 -7.09
C ALA A 237 3.04 5.85 -6.37
N PHE A 238 2.72 4.74 -7.04
CA PHE A 238 1.96 3.62 -6.51
C PHE A 238 2.61 2.31 -6.96
N TYR A 239 2.38 1.26 -6.19
CA TYR A 239 2.77 -0.11 -6.49
C TYR A 239 1.54 -1.00 -6.41
N GLU A 240 1.42 -1.94 -7.33
CA GLU A 240 0.47 -3.03 -7.20
C GLU A 240 1.06 -4.09 -6.26
N VAL A 241 0.23 -4.61 -5.36
CA VAL A 241 0.57 -5.76 -4.54
C VAL A 241 -0.45 -6.86 -4.86
N SER A 242 0.02 -7.99 -5.36
CA SER A 242 -0.80 -9.17 -5.60
C SER A 242 -0.47 -10.29 -4.62
N LEU A 243 -1.47 -11.10 -4.29
CA LEU A 243 -1.29 -12.40 -3.64
C LEU A 243 -1.62 -13.50 -4.64
N GLU A 244 -0.64 -14.34 -4.93
CA GLU A 244 -0.70 -15.44 -5.89
C GLU A 244 -0.64 -16.78 -5.15
N GLN A 245 -1.32 -17.81 -5.66
CA GLN A 245 -1.24 -19.19 -5.14
C GLN A 245 -0.78 -20.14 -6.24
N PHE A 246 0.17 -21.01 -5.91
CA PHE A 246 0.60 -22.12 -6.78
C PHE A 246 1.14 -23.29 -5.96
N TRP A 247 1.35 -24.43 -6.60
CA TRP A 247 1.99 -25.60 -6.00
C TRP A 247 3.47 -25.64 -6.38
N GLU A 248 4.34 -25.74 -5.37
CA GLU A 248 5.80 -25.91 -5.56
C GLU A 248 6.18 -27.34 -5.21
N GLU A 249 6.95 -28.00 -6.09
CA GLU A 249 7.51 -29.32 -5.80
C GLU A 249 8.61 -29.20 -4.74
N VAL A 250 8.51 -29.99 -3.67
CA VAL A 250 9.47 -29.96 -2.55
C VAL A 250 10.19 -31.29 -2.36
N TYR A 251 9.67 -32.37 -2.96
CA TYR A 251 10.21 -33.70 -2.81
C TYR A 251 9.84 -34.57 -4.00
N ALA A 252 10.79 -35.41 -4.43
CA ALA A 252 10.56 -36.45 -5.42
C ALA A 252 11.39 -37.69 -5.07
N CYS A 253 10.82 -38.87 -5.22
CA CYS A 253 11.55 -40.13 -5.11
C CYS A 253 11.06 -41.18 -6.12
N GLU A 254 11.91 -42.15 -6.41
CA GLU A 254 11.64 -43.25 -7.34
C GLU A 254 11.77 -44.59 -6.64
N ASN A 255 10.92 -45.54 -6.99
CA ASN A 255 10.98 -46.90 -6.48
C ASN A 255 11.79 -47.79 -7.42
N ARG A 256 13.09 -47.95 -7.12
CA ARG A 256 13.99 -48.77 -7.95
C ARG A 256 13.84 -50.27 -7.72
N HIS A 257 13.24 -50.69 -6.60
CA HIS A 257 13.23 -52.09 -6.16
C HIS A 257 11.83 -52.71 -6.10
N GLY A 258 10.77 -51.94 -6.38
CA GLY A 258 9.41 -52.38 -6.73
C GLY A 258 8.61 -53.10 -5.63
N ALA A 259 9.23 -53.48 -4.51
CA ALA A 259 8.61 -54.26 -3.44
C ALA A 259 7.99 -53.39 -2.34
N GLU A 260 8.51 -52.18 -2.13
CA GLU A 260 8.02 -51.29 -1.08
C GLU A 260 6.72 -50.62 -1.50
N LYS A 261 5.69 -50.73 -0.66
CA LYS A 261 4.38 -50.08 -0.85
C LYS A 261 4.24 -48.76 -0.10
N VAL A 262 5.26 -48.35 0.63
CA VAL A 262 5.26 -47.11 1.42
C VAL A 262 6.45 -46.28 1.00
N ALA A 263 6.23 -44.98 0.78
CA ALA A 263 7.30 -44.02 0.55
C ALA A 263 7.43 -43.11 1.78
N GLU A 264 8.66 -42.96 2.26
CA GLU A 264 9.00 -42.03 3.34
C GLU A 264 9.36 -40.66 2.74
N VAL A 265 8.51 -39.66 2.98
CA VAL A 265 8.75 -38.28 2.56
C VAL A 265 9.47 -37.55 3.68
N LYS A 266 10.64 -36.99 3.37
CA LYS A 266 11.41 -36.12 4.26
C LYS A 266 11.94 -34.94 3.45
N ALA A 267 11.35 -33.77 3.64
CA ALA A 267 11.83 -32.54 3.03
C ALA A 267 11.92 -31.43 4.08
N VAL A 268 12.92 -30.57 3.93
CA VAL A 268 13.08 -29.33 4.71
C VAL A 268 13.05 -28.18 3.71
N VAL A 269 12.15 -27.23 3.94
CA VAL A 269 11.97 -26.06 3.05
C VAL A 269 11.95 -24.78 3.85
N SER A 270 12.39 -23.68 3.24
CA SER A 270 12.31 -22.36 3.88
C SER A 270 10.86 -21.89 3.96
N GLY A 271 10.35 -21.57 5.15
CA GLY A 271 8.97 -21.14 5.36
C GLY A 271 8.64 -19.81 4.70
N GLU A 272 9.63 -18.92 4.61
CA GLU A 272 9.62 -17.63 3.92
C GLU A 272 10.80 -17.57 2.94
N ALA A 273 10.61 -17.04 1.73
CA ALA A 273 11.71 -16.71 0.82
C ALA A 273 11.41 -15.40 0.09
N ALA A 274 12.35 -14.46 0.11
CA ALA A 274 12.21 -13.19 -0.58
C ALA A 274 13.12 -13.10 -1.79
N PHE A 275 12.68 -12.41 -2.85
CA PHE A 275 13.45 -12.24 -4.08
C PHE A 275 13.39 -10.80 -4.60
N LEU A 276 14.53 -10.30 -5.06
CA LEU A 276 14.72 -9.00 -5.71
C LEU A 276 15.39 -9.26 -7.06
N ASP A 277 14.77 -8.83 -8.16
CA ASP A 277 15.24 -9.08 -9.53
C ASP A 277 15.60 -10.56 -9.81
N GLY A 278 14.80 -11.48 -9.25
CA GLY A 278 14.99 -12.93 -9.40
C GLY A 278 16.11 -13.53 -8.56
N LYS A 279 16.80 -12.73 -7.74
CA LYS A 279 17.82 -13.19 -6.79
C LYS A 279 17.25 -13.26 -5.39
N GLU A 280 17.66 -14.26 -4.63
CA GLU A 280 17.26 -14.40 -3.24
C GLU A 280 17.74 -13.21 -2.41
N ALA A 281 16.87 -12.74 -1.52
CA ALA A 281 17.09 -11.59 -0.68
C ALA A 281 16.85 -11.97 0.78
N LYS A 282 17.73 -11.48 1.65
CA LYS A 282 17.59 -11.62 3.10
C LYS A 282 16.70 -10.52 3.65
N ARG A 283 15.74 -10.91 4.49
CA ARG A 283 14.91 -10.00 5.26
C ARG A 283 15.63 -9.57 6.55
N TYR A 284 15.53 -8.30 6.88
CA TYR A 284 15.94 -7.73 8.17
C TYR A 284 14.78 -6.95 8.74
N ASP A 285 14.33 -7.34 9.93
CA ASP A 285 13.28 -6.64 10.63
C ASP A 285 13.90 -5.52 11.49
N THR A 286 13.62 -4.26 11.13
CA THR A 286 14.12 -3.08 11.84
C THR A 286 12.97 -2.17 12.28
N HIS A 287 11.74 -2.71 12.39
CA HIS A 287 10.55 -1.92 12.65
C HIS A 287 10.63 -1.11 13.96
N ASP A 288 11.26 -1.66 15.00
CA ASP A 288 11.48 -0.97 16.27
C ASP A 288 12.38 0.26 16.14
N VAL A 289 13.27 0.28 15.15
CA VAL A 289 14.23 1.36 14.92
C VAL A 289 13.63 2.39 13.95
N ASP A 290 13.38 1.98 12.71
CA ASP A 290 13.01 2.87 11.62
C ASP A 290 11.59 2.64 11.06
N GLY A 291 10.85 1.68 11.61
CA GLY A 291 9.51 1.36 11.15
C GLY A 291 9.49 0.66 9.78
N LEU A 292 10.61 0.07 9.37
CA LEU A 292 10.75 -0.58 8.07
C LEU A 292 11.13 -2.05 8.22
N VAL A 293 10.87 -2.81 7.17
CA VAL A 293 11.38 -4.16 6.93
C VAL A 293 12.22 -4.11 5.67
N TRP A 294 13.48 -4.53 5.77
CA TRP A 294 14.45 -4.42 4.69
C TRP A 294 14.62 -5.76 3.99
N PHE A 295 14.68 -5.73 2.67
CA PHE A 295 15.06 -6.85 1.83
C PHE A 295 16.35 -6.48 1.12
N LYS A 296 17.41 -7.26 1.32
CA LYS A 296 18.71 -7.03 0.69
C LYS A 296 19.12 -8.26 -0.10
N PRO A 297 19.56 -8.13 -1.37
CA PRO A 297 20.12 -9.25 -2.12
C PRO A 297 21.30 -9.88 -1.37
N LEU A 298 21.45 -11.20 -1.43
CA LEU A 298 22.55 -11.89 -0.74
C LEU A 298 23.94 -11.50 -1.31
N ASP A 299 24.00 -11.24 -2.61
CA ASP A 299 25.26 -11.04 -3.36
C ASP A 299 25.56 -9.56 -3.70
N SER A 300 24.85 -8.60 -3.10
CA SER A 300 24.98 -7.18 -3.44
C SER A 300 24.87 -6.29 -2.20
N GLU A 301 25.72 -5.28 -2.13
CA GLU A 301 25.59 -4.21 -1.13
C GLU A 301 24.49 -3.18 -1.51
N GLY A 302 24.04 -3.18 -2.77
CA GLY A 302 22.99 -2.32 -3.31
C GLY A 302 21.75 -3.07 -3.79
N GLY A 303 20.71 -2.35 -4.19
CA GLY A 303 19.43 -2.91 -4.68
C GLY A 303 18.46 -3.28 -3.56
N ALA A 304 18.62 -2.72 -2.36
CA ALA A 304 17.71 -3.00 -1.24
C ALA A 304 16.34 -2.35 -1.45
N VAL A 305 15.28 -3.08 -1.11
CA VAL A 305 13.91 -2.57 -1.05
C VAL A 305 13.45 -2.60 0.40
N LYS A 306 12.75 -1.54 0.84
CA LYS A 306 12.22 -1.46 2.19
C LYS A 306 10.71 -1.30 2.16
N LEU A 307 10.00 -2.09 2.95
CA LEU A 307 8.57 -1.92 3.16
C LEU A 307 8.35 -1.21 4.48
N SER A 308 7.47 -0.22 4.51
CA SER A 308 6.97 0.29 5.79
C SER A 308 6.16 -0.78 6.51
N TYR A 309 6.27 -0.80 7.83
CA TYR A 309 5.67 -1.83 8.67
C TYR A 309 4.17 -2.09 8.39
N PRO A 310 3.30 -1.09 8.16
CA PRO A 310 1.87 -1.35 7.88
C PRO A 310 1.62 -2.18 6.61
N VAL A 311 2.56 -2.20 5.65
CA VAL A 311 2.46 -3.07 4.48
C VAL A 311 2.92 -4.49 4.82
N TRP A 312 4.05 -4.61 5.53
CA TRP A 312 4.57 -5.90 5.97
C TRP A 312 3.64 -6.62 6.96
N GLU A 313 3.17 -5.91 7.98
CA GLU A 313 2.22 -6.40 8.97
C GLU A 313 0.94 -6.91 8.29
N ARG A 314 0.48 -6.22 7.24
CA ARG A 314 -0.65 -6.67 6.43
C ARG A 314 -0.36 -7.98 5.68
N MET A 315 0.83 -8.13 5.07
CA MET A 315 1.24 -9.39 4.43
C MET A 315 1.26 -10.53 5.46
N ASN A 316 1.92 -10.30 6.59
CA ASN A 316 2.07 -11.29 7.65
C ASN A 316 0.71 -11.70 8.24
N TRP A 317 -0.16 -10.74 8.55
CA TRP A 317 -1.50 -11.00 9.07
C TRP A 317 -2.34 -11.89 8.13
N GLU A 318 -2.24 -11.69 6.82
CA GLU A 318 -2.92 -12.54 5.84
C GLU A 318 -2.43 -13.99 5.85
N GLN A 319 -1.16 -14.21 6.15
CA GLN A 319 -0.55 -15.55 6.22
C GLN A 319 -0.81 -16.21 7.59
N SER A 320 -0.62 -15.48 8.69
CA SER A 320 -0.84 -15.99 10.05
C SER A 320 -2.28 -16.45 10.27
N ARG A 321 -3.28 -15.73 9.73
CA ARG A 321 -4.69 -16.15 9.86
C ARG A 321 -5.04 -17.42 9.07
N ARG A 322 -4.14 -17.89 8.20
CA ARG A 322 -4.23 -19.19 7.51
C ARG A 322 -3.40 -20.29 8.19
N GLY A 323 -2.81 -20.02 9.34
CA GLY A 323 -2.03 -20.99 10.10
C GLY A 323 -0.55 -21.04 9.72
N TRP A 324 -0.02 -20.04 9.01
CA TRP A 324 1.42 -19.91 8.83
C TRP A 324 2.08 -19.45 10.13
N THR A 325 3.10 -20.18 10.58
CA THR A 325 3.70 -20.05 11.92
C THR A 325 4.93 -19.15 11.97
N GLY A 326 5.53 -18.81 10.83
CA GLY A 326 6.75 -17.99 10.80
C GLY A 326 8.05 -18.75 11.03
N ASP A 327 8.00 -20.08 11.07
CA ASP A 327 9.21 -20.90 11.21
C ASP A 327 10.11 -20.75 9.98
N GLU A 328 11.38 -20.41 10.20
CA GLU A 328 12.37 -20.22 9.13
C GLU A 328 12.52 -21.49 8.29
N GLU A 329 12.60 -22.65 8.94
CA GLU A 329 12.60 -23.96 8.30
C GLU A 329 11.35 -24.74 8.67
N GLN A 330 10.67 -25.27 7.67
CA GLN A 330 9.51 -26.14 7.84
C GLN A 330 9.82 -27.53 7.30
N LYS A 331 9.43 -28.54 8.08
CA LYS A 331 9.63 -29.94 7.73
C LYS A 331 8.34 -30.54 7.18
N VAL A 332 8.45 -31.21 6.04
CA VAL A 332 7.40 -32.06 5.47
C VAL A 332 7.85 -33.50 5.66
N GLU A 333 7.33 -34.14 6.71
CA GLU A 333 7.65 -35.52 7.06
C GLU A 333 6.36 -36.34 7.13
N LYS A 334 6.23 -37.36 6.27
CA LYS A 334 5.10 -38.29 6.29
C LYS A 334 5.39 -39.59 5.57
N MET A 335 4.63 -40.62 5.93
CA MET A 335 4.58 -41.89 5.22
C MET A 335 3.41 -41.87 4.25
N VAL A 336 3.65 -42.16 2.97
CA VAL A 336 2.61 -42.22 1.94
C VAL A 336 2.48 -43.66 1.47
N GLU A 337 1.32 -44.25 1.66
CA GLU A 337 1.02 -45.62 1.24
C GLU A 337 0.50 -45.65 -0.21
N TYR A 338 1.03 -46.59 -1.00
CA TYR A 338 0.59 -46.84 -2.36
C TYR A 338 -0.52 -47.90 -2.38
N GLY A 339 -1.73 -47.48 -2.74
CA GLY A 339 -2.92 -48.34 -2.79
C GLY A 339 -3.16 -49.03 -4.14
N GLY A 340 -2.30 -48.83 -5.14
CA GLY A 340 -2.47 -49.41 -6.48
C GLY A 340 -2.08 -50.88 -6.58
N GLU A 341 -2.45 -51.53 -7.69
CA GLU A 341 -1.98 -52.86 -8.04
C GLU A 341 -0.51 -52.79 -8.52
N GLY A 342 0.34 -53.69 -8.02
CA GLY A 342 1.77 -53.71 -8.33
C GLY A 342 2.62 -52.72 -7.49
N GLY A 343 3.81 -52.39 -8.00
CA GLY A 343 4.69 -51.37 -7.42
C GLY A 343 4.44 -49.99 -8.03
N TRP A 344 4.71 -48.92 -7.26
CA TRP A 344 4.74 -47.55 -7.77
C TRP A 344 6.06 -47.27 -8.48
N LYS A 345 6.12 -46.26 -9.37
CA LYS A 345 7.36 -45.87 -10.08
C LYS A 345 8.00 -44.65 -9.46
N SER A 346 7.21 -43.58 -9.26
CA SER A 346 7.68 -42.36 -8.63
C SER A 346 6.62 -41.73 -7.74
N LEU A 347 7.08 -41.00 -6.73
CA LEU A 347 6.27 -40.14 -5.88
C LEU A 347 6.81 -38.72 -5.98
N ARG A 348 5.92 -37.75 -6.19
CA ARG A 348 6.23 -36.33 -6.08
C ARG A 348 5.34 -35.68 -5.03
N CYS A 349 5.91 -34.77 -4.25
CA CYS A 349 5.17 -34.02 -3.25
C CYS A 349 5.36 -32.52 -3.45
N TYR A 350 4.27 -31.81 -3.21
CA TYR A 350 4.11 -30.39 -3.44
C TYR A 350 3.57 -29.72 -2.19
N VAL A 351 3.98 -28.48 -1.94
CA VAL A 351 3.37 -27.61 -0.94
C VAL A 351 2.70 -26.44 -1.62
N LEU A 352 1.65 -25.92 -1.00
CA LEU A 352 1.04 -24.67 -1.44
C LEU A 352 1.98 -23.51 -1.10
N VAL A 353 2.27 -22.68 -2.10
CA VAL A 353 2.98 -21.42 -1.92
C VAL A 353 2.00 -20.28 -2.10
N GLU A 354 2.02 -19.34 -1.16
CA GLU A 354 1.36 -18.06 -1.30
C GLU A 354 2.41 -16.96 -1.52
N ARG A 355 2.38 -16.34 -2.69
CA ARG A 355 3.36 -15.37 -3.15
C ARG A 355 2.79 -13.97 -3.11
N PHE A 356 3.39 -13.09 -2.31
CA PHE A 356 3.20 -11.65 -2.48
C PHE A 356 4.16 -11.13 -3.54
N ALA A 357 3.63 -10.45 -4.56
CA ALA A 357 4.43 -9.78 -5.57
C ALA A 357 4.12 -8.28 -5.57
N VAL A 358 5.16 -7.46 -5.39
CA VAL A 358 5.09 -6.00 -5.44
C VAL A 358 5.62 -5.54 -6.78
N ARG A 359 4.77 -4.87 -7.57
CA ARG A 359 5.09 -4.40 -8.92
C ARG A 359 4.93 -2.89 -9.02
N ARG A 360 5.81 -2.25 -9.78
CA ARG A 360 5.62 -0.86 -10.20
C ARG A 360 4.44 -0.80 -11.19
N MET A 361 3.91 0.39 -11.43
CA MET A 361 2.77 0.57 -12.34
C MET A 361 3.07 0.21 -13.81
N ASP A 362 4.34 0.15 -14.21
CA ASP A 362 4.76 -0.33 -15.55
C ASP A 362 4.81 -1.87 -15.65
N GLY A 363 4.46 -2.58 -14.58
CA GLY A 363 4.48 -4.05 -14.50
C GLY A 363 5.83 -4.64 -14.07
N SER A 364 6.88 -3.82 -13.93
CA SER A 364 8.18 -4.29 -13.44
C SER A 364 8.09 -4.76 -11.99
N LEU A 365 8.72 -5.89 -11.72
CA LEU A 365 8.75 -6.51 -10.40
C LEU A 365 9.77 -5.80 -9.51
N VAL A 366 9.41 -5.61 -8.24
CA VAL A 366 10.25 -4.95 -7.23
C VAL A 366 10.65 -5.94 -6.15
N LEU A 367 9.69 -6.70 -5.64
CA LEU A 367 9.88 -7.65 -4.54
C LEU A 367 8.90 -8.81 -4.69
N ILE A 368 9.40 -10.02 -4.48
CA ILE A 368 8.60 -11.21 -4.22
C ILE A 368 8.86 -11.65 -2.79
N VAL A 369 7.80 -12.08 -2.10
CA VAL A 369 7.90 -12.80 -0.82
C VAL A 369 6.99 -14.03 -0.89
N ASP A 370 7.59 -15.20 -0.83
CA ASP A 370 6.93 -16.49 -0.87
C ASP A 370 6.75 -17.04 0.53
N PHE A 371 5.53 -17.48 0.83
CA PHE A 371 5.16 -18.13 2.07
C PHE A 371 4.77 -19.57 1.76
N ARG A 372 5.58 -20.53 2.23
CA ARG A 372 5.29 -21.95 2.05
C ARG A 372 4.33 -22.40 3.15
N GLN A 373 3.19 -22.93 2.74
CA GLN A 373 2.15 -23.44 3.63
C GLN A 373 2.32 -24.95 3.78
N CYS A 374 3.36 -25.40 4.50
CA CYS A 374 3.71 -26.83 4.55
C CYS A 374 2.64 -27.74 5.17
N HIS A 375 1.69 -27.17 5.92
CA HIS A 375 0.50 -27.89 6.40
C HIS A 375 -0.54 -28.17 5.28
N LYS A 376 -0.34 -27.60 4.09
CA LYS A 376 -1.14 -27.83 2.88
C LYS A 376 -0.23 -28.43 1.81
N ASP A 377 -0.13 -29.74 1.84
CA ASP A 377 0.70 -30.51 0.93
C ASP A 377 -0.12 -31.53 0.14
N LYS A 378 0.39 -31.89 -1.04
CA LYS A 378 -0.17 -32.93 -1.90
C LYS A 378 0.95 -33.84 -2.36
N CYS A 379 0.72 -35.14 -2.36
CA CYS A 379 1.62 -36.07 -3.01
C CYS A 379 0.87 -36.86 -4.08
N ILE A 380 1.52 -37.06 -5.21
CA ILE A 380 1.00 -37.79 -6.36
C ILE A 380 1.95 -38.92 -6.72
N TRP A 381 1.37 -40.07 -7.06
CA TRP A 381 2.08 -41.20 -7.63
C TRP A 381 2.08 -41.05 -9.16
N GLU A 382 3.25 -41.17 -9.78
CA GLU A 382 3.47 -41.14 -11.24
C GLU A 382 3.97 -42.49 -11.76
#